data_AF-A0A2A4B6X7-F1
#
_entry.id   AF-A0A2A4B6X7-F1
#
_cell.length_a   1.000
_cell.length_b   1.000
_cell.length_c   1.000
_cell.angle_alpha   90.00
_cell.angle_beta   90.00
_cell.angle_gamma   90.00
#
_symmetry.space_group_name_H-M   'P 1'
#
loop_
_entity.id
_entity.type
_entity.pdbx_description
1 polymer ?
#
loop_
_entity_poly.entity_id
_entity_poly.type
_entity_poly.pdbx_seq_one_letter_code
_entity_poly.pdbx_strand_id
1 'polypeptide(L)'
;MDKQRRNGRTKLFEEIDPGTKGVRSVAFSKWFTQFLRSCGAYQPRTCFHSFRHNFRDELRAARTDHDVAMALGGWTNGTGKRGASENYGSGHRVGVLAEAVSQLSFREVDISHLAWNAR
;
A
#
# COMPACT_ATOMS: atom_id res chain seq x y z
N MET A 1 -12.42 9.67 -5.25
CA MET A 1 -13.14 8.57 -5.95
C MET A 1 -14.41 9.08 -6.64
N ASP A 2 -15.27 9.82 -5.94
CA ASP A 2 -16.58 10.25 -6.50
C ASP A 2 -16.48 11.18 -7.70
N LYS A 3 -15.47 12.06 -7.74
CA LYS A 3 -15.18 12.89 -8.92
C LYS A 3 -14.91 12.06 -10.18
N GLN A 4 -14.09 11.02 -10.07
CA GLN A 4 -13.77 10.14 -11.20
C GLN A 4 -15.00 9.32 -11.63
N ARG A 5 -15.79 8.81 -10.68
CA ARG A 5 -17.05 8.10 -10.96
C ARG A 5 -18.06 8.97 -11.70
N ARG A 6 -18.26 10.22 -11.25
CA ARG A 6 -19.14 11.20 -11.92
C ARG A 6 -18.70 11.51 -13.34
N ASN A 7 -17.40 11.46 -13.61
CA ASN A 7 -16.81 11.70 -14.93
C ASN A 7 -16.77 10.43 -15.82
N GLY A 8 -17.44 9.34 -15.43
CA GLY A 8 -17.46 8.08 -16.18
C GLY A 8 -16.12 7.35 -16.25
N ARG A 9 -15.15 7.73 -15.41
CA ARG A 9 -13.81 7.15 -15.41
C ARG A 9 -13.77 5.86 -14.59
N THR A 10 -13.11 4.84 -15.14
CA THR A 10 -12.98 3.52 -14.50
C THR A 10 -11.71 3.38 -13.66
N LYS A 11 -10.72 4.26 -13.85
CA LYS A 11 -9.46 4.28 -13.11
C LYS A 11 -9.42 5.48 -12.16
N LEU A 12 -8.85 5.27 -10.97
CA LEU A 12 -8.73 6.34 -9.98
C LEU A 12 -7.68 7.38 -10.36
N PHE A 13 -6.55 6.91 -10.91
CA PHE A 13 -5.40 7.71 -11.31
C PHE A 13 -5.22 7.63 -12.83
N GLU A 14 -6.14 8.25 -13.55
CA GLU A 14 -6.18 8.19 -15.01
C GLU A 14 -5.10 9.07 -15.66
N GLU A 15 -4.68 10.12 -14.95
CA GLU A 15 -3.63 11.07 -15.28
C GLU A 15 -2.23 10.45 -15.38
N ILE A 16 -2.01 9.25 -14.83
CA ILE A 16 -0.72 8.56 -14.92
C ILE A 16 -0.58 7.99 -16.34
N ASP A 17 0.05 8.74 -17.24
CA ASP A 17 0.36 8.27 -18.58
C ASP A 17 1.23 7.00 -18.52
N PRO A 18 0.76 5.85 -19.04
CA PRO A 18 1.57 4.63 -19.07
C PRO A 18 2.81 4.71 -19.97
N GLY A 19 2.92 5.75 -20.80
CA GLY A 19 3.97 5.91 -21.80
C GLY A 19 3.99 4.76 -22.81
N THR A 20 5.10 4.66 -23.55
CA THR A 20 5.27 3.69 -24.64
C THR A 20 5.20 2.22 -24.21
N LYS A 21 5.45 1.92 -22.93
CA LYS A 21 5.41 0.54 -22.41
C LYS A 21 4.02 0.08 -21.98
N GLY A 22 3.02 0.97 -21.92
CA GLY A 22 1.65 0.60 -21.52
C GLY A 22 1.47 0.30 -20.02
N VAL A 23 2.53 0.36 -19.20
CA VAL A 23 2.49 -0.05 -17.79
C VAL A 23 2.55 1.15 -16.85
N ARG A 24 1.38 1.54 -16.31
CA ARG A 24 1.23 2.69 -15.39
C ARG A 24 2.10 2.59 -14.13
N SER A 25 2.31 1.39 -13.59
CA SER A 25 3.15 1.20 -12.40
C SER A 25 4.62 1.51 -12.66
N VAL A 26 5.12 1.25 -13.87
CA VAL A 26 6.49 1.61 -14.30
C VAL A 26 6.63 3.12 -14.42
N ALA A 27 5.65 3.78 -15.06
CA ALA A 27 5.63 5.24 -15.18
C ALA A 27 5.62 5.92 -13.81
N PHE A 28 4.73 5.47 -12.91
CA PHE A 28 4.63 6.00 -11.55
C PHE A 28 5.90 5.77 -10.73
N SER A 29 6.51 4.59 -10.81
CA SER A 29 7.75 4.29 -10.07
C SER A 29 8.92 5.19 -10.48
N LYS A 30 9.01 5.51 -11.78
CA LYS A 30 10.00 6.46 -12.30
C LYS A 30 9.73 7.87 -11.78
N TRP A 31 8.48 8.33 -11.88
CA TRP A 31 8.07 9.63 -11.35
C TRP A 31 8.38 9.74 -9.86
N PHE A 32 8.04 8.73 -9.06
CA PHE A 32 8.28 8.71 -7.62
C PHE A 32 9.78 8.80 -7.28
N THR A 33 10.63 8.13 -8.06
CA THR A 33 12.08 8.23 -7.90
C THR A 33 12.59 9.65 -8.16
N GLN A 34 12.04 10.32 -9.19
CA GLN A 34 12.38 11.72 -9.47
C GLN A 34 11.85 12.66 -8.39
N PHE A 35 10.65 12.40 -7.87
CA PHE A 35 10.06 13.14 -6.76
C PHE A 35 10.96 13.07 -5.52
N LEU A 36 11.40 11.88 -5.11
CA LEU A 36 12.33 11.72 -3.98
C LEU A 36 13.62 12.54 -4.16
N ARG A 37 14.15 12.62 -5.38
CA ARG A 37 15.33 13.46 -5.68
C ARG A 37 15.01 14.94 -5.53
N SER A 38 13.85 15.39 -6.03
CA SER A 38 13.46 16.80 -5.95
C SER A 38 13.21 17.31 -4.53
N CYS A 39 12.72 16.45 -3.63
CA CYS A 39 12.48 16.82 -2.24
C CYS A 39 13.63 16.46 -1.29
N GLY A 40 14.77 15.99 -1.83
CA GLY A 40 15.95 15.64 -1.02
C GLY A 40 15.83 14.36 -0.19
N ALA A 41 14.79 13.55 -0.41
CA ALA A 41 14.52 12.32 0.34
C ALA A 41 15.09 11.04 -0.32
N TYR A 42 15.80 11.18 -1.44
CA TYR A 42 16.39 10.03 -2.14
C TYR A 42 17.55 9.42 -1.35
N GLN A 43 17.49 8.10 -1.12
CA GLN A 43 18.63 7.30 -0.67
C GLN A 43 18.81 6.07 -1.56
N PRO A 44 19.99 5.41 -1.54
CA PRO A 44 20.18 4.14 -2.21
C PRO A 44 19.13 3.12 -1.78
N ARG A 45 18.52 2.42 -2.74
CA ARG A 45 17.50 1.37 -2.53
C ARG A 45 16.15 1.84 -1.99
N THR A 46 15.91 3.14 -1.84
CA THR A 46 14.56 3.66 -1.53
C THR A 46 13.75 3.83 -2.81
N CYS A 47 12.58 3.21 -2.85
CA CYS A 47 11.64 3.32 -3.96
C CYS A 47 10.21 3.22 -3.45
N PHE A 48 9.22 3.30 -4.35
CA PHE A 48 7.82 3.22 -3.93
C PHE A 48 7.48 1.90 -3.22
N HIS A 49 8.15 0.79 -3.60
CA HIS A 49 7.96 -0.50 -2.96
C HIS A 49 8.45 -0.53 -1.50
N SER A 50 9.36 0.38 -1.10
CA SER A 50 9.83 0.49 0.28
C SER A 50 8.67 0.74 1.26
N PHE A 51 7.61 1.45 0.85
CA PHE A 51 6.41 1.59 1.69
C PHE A 51 5.75 0.26 2.02
N ARG A 52 5.73 -0.70 1.08
CA ARG A 52 5.18 -2.03 1.31
C ARG A 52 6.04 -2.84 2.29
N HIS A 53 7.36 -2.63 2.31
CA HIS A 53 8.23 -3.21 3.32
C HIS A 53 7.96 -2.61 4.70
N ASN A 54 7.92 -1.28 4.82
CA ASN A 54 7.61 -0.61 6.08
C ASN A 54 6.23 -1.04 6.63
N PHE A 55 5.23 -1.15 5.76
CA PHE A 55 3.92 -1.66 6.14
C PHE A 55 3.98 -3.10 6.68
N ARG A 56 4.81 -3.97 6.09
CA ARG A 56 5.03 -5.32 6.61
C ARG A 56 5.69 -5.30 7.99
N ASP A 57 6.65 -4.42 8.19
CA ASP A 57 7.38 -4.32 9.45
C ASP A 57 6.49 -3.79 10.57
N GLU A 58 5.63 -2.81 10.29
CA GLU A 58 4.64 -2.36 11.27
C GLU A 58 3.59 -3.41 11.61
N LEU A 59 3.12 -4.19 10.63
CA LEU A 59 2.23 -5.33 10.91
C LEU A 59 2.89 -6.36 11.82
N ARG A 60 4.21 -6.59 11.68
CA ARG A 60 4.97 -7.46 12.58
C ARG A 60 5.12 -6.84 13.97
N ALA A 61 5.43 -5.54 14.05
CA ALA A 61 5.58 -4.82 15.31
C ALA A 61 4.27 -4.79 16.11
N ALA A 62 3.14 -4.62 15.43
CA ALA A 62 1.79 -4.70 16.00
C ALA A 62 1.36 -6.14 16.33
N ARG A 63 2.20 -7.14 16.08
CA ARG A 63 1.92 -8.58 16.28
C ARG A 63 0.65 -9.03 15.57
N THR A 64 0.36 -8.46 14.40
CA THR A 64 -0.78 -8.86 13.57
C THR A 64 -0.61 -10.32 13.14
N ASP A 65 -1.71 -11.08 13.21
CA ASP A 65 -1.74 -12.46 12.74
C ASP A 65 -1.25 -12.58 11.30
N HIS A 66 -0.54 -13.67 11.03
CA HIS A 66 0.18 -13.84 9.76
C HIS A 66 -0.77 -13.80 8.57
N ASP A 67 -1.90 -14.48 8.66
CA ASP A 67 -2.94 -14.55 7.62
C ASP A 67 -3.59 -13.19 7.33
N VAL A 68 -3.92 -12.42 8.38
CA VAL A 68 -4.42 -11.05 8.27
C VAL A 68 -3.40 -10.16 7.57
N ALA A 69 -2.13 -10.26 7.95
CA ALA A 69 -1.07 -9.49 7.33
C ALA A 69 -0.85 -9.89 5.85
N MET A 70 -0.91 -11.18 5.52
CA MET A 70 -0.86 -11.67 4.14
C MET A 70 -2.01 -11.13 3.29
N ALA A 71 -3.22 -11.11 3.85
CA ALA A 71 -4.41 -10.55 3.20
C ALA A 71 -4.28 -9.04 2.97
N LEU A 72 -3.87 -8.27 3.99
CA LEU A 72 -3.66 -6.82 3.90
C LEU A 72 -2.59 -6.44 2.87
N GLY A 73 -1.48 -7.18 2.88
CA GLY A 73 -0.37 -6.90 1.97
C GLY A 73 -0.53 -7.51 0.59
N GLY A 74 -1.56 -8.32 0.33
CA GLY A 74 -1.71 -9.07 -0.91
C GLY A 74 -0.49 -9.93 -1.25
N TRP A 75 0.13 -10.51 -0.22
CA TRP A 75 1.28 -11.41 -0.39
C TRP A 75 0.77 -12.83 -0.66
N THR A 76 1.57 -13.62 -1.37
CA THR A 76 1.31 -15.05 -1.57
C THR A 76 2.52 -15.84 -1.11
N ASN A 77 2.31 -17.06 -0.66
CA ASN A 77 3.34 -17.96 -0.15
C ASN A 77 4.21 -18.56 -1.28
N GLY A 78 4.73 -17.74 -2.20
CA GLY A 78 5.81 -18.02 -3.17
C GLY A 78 5.63 -19.17 -4.18
N THR A 79 4.70 -20.08 -3.94
CA THR A 79 4.48 -21.34 -4.66
C THR A 79 3.28 -21.27 -5.58
N GLY A 80 2.58 -20.12 -5.63
CA GLY A 80 1.32 -19.92 -6.37
C GLY A 80 0.17 -20.78 -5.87
N LYS A 81 0.44 -21.74 -4.97
CA LYS A 81 -0.53 -22.63 -4.33
C LYS A 81 -0.84 -22.05 -2.96
N ARG A 82 -2.07 -21.60 -2.79
CA ARG A 82 -2.66 -21.38 -1.47
C ARG A 82 -2.61 -22.72 -0.73
N GLY A 83 -2.14 -22.72 0.52
CA GLY A 83 -2.23 -23.93 1.35
C GLY A 83 -3.68 -24.42 1.39
N ALA A 84 -3.92 -25.73 1.56
CA ALA A 84 -5.28 -26.27 1.56
C ALA A 84 -6.21 -25.50 2.54
N SER A 85 -5.67 -25.04 3.66
CA SER A 85 -6.35 -24.19 4.66
C SER A 85 -6.79 -22.82 4.15
N GLU A 86 -6.04 -22.18 3.24
CA GLU A 86 -6.35 -20.86 2.68
C GLU A 86 -7.52 -20.89 1.67
N ASN A 87 -7.94 -22.08 1.24
CA ASN A 87 -9.10 -22.27 0.36
C ASN A 87 -10.43 -22.47 1.13
N TYR A 88 -10.37 -22.59 2.47
CA TYR A 88 -11.56 -22.74 3.29
C TYR A 88 -12.01 -21.39 3.87
N GLY A 89 -13.33 -21.16 3.88
CA GLY A 89 -13.95 -19.95 4.43
C GLY A 89 -14.07 -18.79 3.43
N SER A 90 -14.58 -17.66 3.92
CA SER A 90 -14.82 -16.44 3.13
C SER A 90 -13.71 -15.39 3.25
N GLY A 91 -12.58 -15.74 3.88
CA GLY A 91 -11.50 -14.82 4.22
C GLY A 91 -11.80 -13.95 5.44
N HIS A 92 -10.99 -12.92 5.66
CA HIS A 92 -11.13 -12.03 6.80
C HIS A 92 -12.25 -11.01 6.60
N ARG A 93 -13.03 -10.77 7.66
CA ARG A 93 -14.02 -9.68 7.68
C ARG A 93 -13.29 -8.34 7.61
N VAL A 94 -13.90 -7.36 6.92
CA VAL A 94 -13.34 -6.00 6.79
C VAL A 94 -13.03 -5.37 8.15
N GLY A 95 -13.85 -5.63 9.17
CA GLY A 95 -13.61 -5.12 10.53
C GLY A 95 -12.29 -5.61 11.15
N VAL A 96 -11.93 -6.88 10.93
CA VAL A 96 -10.65 -7.45 11.41
C VAL A 96 -9.46 -6.80 10.68
N LEU A 97 -9.58 -6.60 9.36
CA LEU A 97 -8.56 -5.92 8.58
C LEU A 97 -8.38 -4.46 9.04
N ALA A 98 -9.50 -3.77 9.31
CA ALA A 98 -9.49 -2.38 9.78
C ALA A 98 -8.87 -2.25 11.18
N GLU A 99 -9.18 -3.17 12.09
CA GLU A 99 -8.58 -3.22 13.43
C GLU A 99 -7.07 -3.45 13.34
N ALA A 100 -6.61 -4.40 12.52
CA ALA A 100 -5.18 -4.62 12.34
C ALA A 100 -4.45 -3.37 11.82
N VAL A 101 -5.07 -2.63 10.88
CA VAL A 101 -4.51 -1.38 10.36
C VAL A 101 -4.50 -0.26 11.41
N SER A 102 -5.50 -0.19 12.29
CA SER A 102 -5.58 0.87 13.31
C SER A 102 -4.53 0.72 14.41
N GLN A 103 -3.94 -0.46 14.58
CA GLN A 103 -2.88 -0.72 15.56
C GLN A 103 -1.47 -0.32 15.07
N LEU A 104 -1.31 0.04 13.78
CA LEU A 104 0.00 0.35 13.22
C LEU A 104 0.52 1.70 13.71
N SER A 105 1.83 1.78 14.02
CA SER A 105 2.44 2.98 14.59
C SER A 105 3.83 3.24 14.02
N PHE A 106 3.91 4.17 13.06
CA PHE A 106 5.17 4.56 12.42
C PHE A 106 5.95 5.56 13.29
N ARG A 107 6.58 5.09 14.37
CA ARG A 107 7.23 5.93 15.40
C ARG A 107 8.34 6.84 14.88
N GLU A 108 9.00 6.45 13.79
CA GLU A 108 10.09 7.21 13.19
C GLU A 108 9.61 8.35 12.28
N VAL A 109 8.30 8.47 12.05
CA VAL A 109 7.71 9.48 11.16
C VAL A 109 6.73 10.35 11.93
N ASP A 110 7.12 11.59 12.18
CA ASP A 110 6.22 12.59 12.74
C ASP A 110 5.36 13.23 11.64
N ILE A 111 4.10 12.82 11.59
CA ILE A 111 3.07 13.38 10.71
C ILE A 111 2.05 14.24 11.46
N SER A 112 2.33 14.61 12.72
CA SER A 112 1.41 15.44 13.53
C SER A 112 1.09 16.78 12.85
N HIS A 113 2.05 17.33 12.10
CA HIS A 113 1.89 18.54 11.30
C HIS A 113 0.90 18.40 10.13
N LEU A 114 0.53 17.17 9.76
CA LEU A 114 -0.49 16.87 8.73
C LEU A 114 -1.85 16.53 9.33
N ALA A 115 -1.95 16.40 10.66
CA ALA A 115 -3.21 16.12 11.31
C ALA A 115 -4.21 17.24 10.98
N TRP A 116 -5.20 16.90 10.17
CA TRP A 116 -6.30 17.79 9.86
C TRP A 116 -7.09 17.98 11.15
N ASN A 117 -7.03 19.18 11.73
CA ASN A 117 -7.97 19.62 12.75
C ASN A 117 -9.35 19.69 12.09
N ALA A 118 -10.07 18.57 12.08
CA ALA A 118 -11.48 18.55 11.74
C ALA A 118 -12.22 19.42 12.78
N ARG A 119 -12.55 20.65 12.38
CA ARG A 119 -13.63 21.43 12.98
C ARG A 119 -14.95 21.01 12.36
#